data_AF-A0A540VTW7-F1
#
_entry.id   AF-A0A540VTW7-F1
#
_cell.length_a   1.000
_cell.length_b   1.000
_cell.length_c   1.000
_cell.angle_alpha   90.00
_cell.angle_beta   90.00
_cell.angle_gamma   90.00
#
_symmetry.space_group_name_H-M   'P 1'
#
loop_
_entity.id
_entity.type
_entity.pdbx_description
1 polymer ?
#
loop_
_entity_poly.entity_id
_entity_poly.type
_entity_poly.pdbx_seq_one_letter_code
_entity_poly.pdbx_strand_id
1 'polypeptide(L)'
;MASITIRNLDEELKQRLQVEAARHGHSMEEEVRLILRGALGEKEAPSNIGSRIRGRFSGVIDSAFETPSRMDGPRPADFSG
;
A
#
# COMPACT_ATOMS: atom_id res chain seq x y z
N MET A 1 -10.31 21.99 9.44
CA MET A 1 -9.84 22.08 8.04
C MET A 1 -8.45 22.67 8.06
N ALA A 2 -7.47 21.98 7.51
CA ALA A 2 -6.16 22.57 7.25
C ALA A 2 -6.15 23.09 5.81
N SER A 3 -5.75 24.34 5.60
CA SER A 3 -5.63 24.95 4.28
C SER A 3 -4.16 25.23 3.98
N ILE A 4 -3.73 24.92 2.77
CA ILE A 4 -2.39 25.24 2.27
C ILE A 4 -2.55 26.22 1.11
N THR A 5 -1.75 27.30 1.12
CA THR A 5 -1.68 28.25 0.00
C THR A 5 -0.28 28.19 -0.59
N ILE A 6 -0.19 27.83 -1.87
CA ILE A 6 1.07 27.80 -2.61
C ILE A 6 1.18 29.10 -3.40
N ARG A 7 2.16 29.94 -3.07
CA ARG A 7 2.43 31.19 -3.79
C ARG A 7 3.45 30.94 -4.90
N ASN A 8 3.38 31.75 -5.96
CA ASN A 8 4.28 31.68 -7.10
C ASN A 8 4.33 30.28 -7.75
N LEU A 9 3.18 29.61 -7.84
CA LEU A 9 3.07 28.35 -8.58
C LEU A 9 3.28 28.65 -10.07
N ASP A 10 4.23 27.95 -10.68
CA ASP A 10 4.48 28.04 -12.11
C ASP A 10 3.20 27.78 -12.92
N GLU A 11 2.93 28.59 -13.94
CA GLU A 11 1.72 28.47 -14.75
C GLU A 11 1.73 27.17 -15.56
N GLU A 12 2.91 26.68 -15.99
CA GLU A 12 3.00 25.37 -16.63
C GLU A 12 2.56 24.26 -15.66
N LEU A 13 3.03 24.32 -14.41
CA LEU A 13 2.67 23.34 -13.37
C LEU A 13 1.19 23.40 -13.03
N LYS A 14 0.61 24.61 -12.96
CA LYS A 14 -0.82 24.81 -12.74
C LYS A 14 -1.66 24.24 -13.88
N GLN A 15 -1.26 24.43 -15.13
CA GLN A 15 -1.94 23.83 -16.28
C GLN A 15 -1.88 22.31 -16.24
N ARG A 16 -0.71 21.73 -15.93
CA ARG A 16 -0.56 20.27 -15.79
C ARG A 16 -1.45 19.71 -14.70
N LEU A 17 -1.52 20.36 -13.53
CA LEU A 17 -2.46 19.97 -12.46
C LEU A 17 -3.92 19.98 -12.91
N GLN A 18 -4.29 20.96 -13.74
CA GLN A 18 -5.63 21.12 -14.28
C GLN A 18 -6.00 19.98 -15.24
N VAL A 19 -5.05 19.59 -16.11
CA VAL A 19 -5.19 18.47 -17.04
C VAL A 19 -5.27 17.13 -16.30
N GLU A 20 -4.39 16.91 -15.32
CA GLU A 20 -4.39 15.68 -14.51
C GLU A 20 -5.68 15.51 -13.72
N ALA A 21 -6.18 16.58 -13.10
CA ALA A 21 -7.45 16.57 -12.39
C ALA A 21 -8.63 16.22 -13.31
N ALA A 22 -8.67 16.82 -14.51
CA ALA A 22 -9.68 16.49 -15.52
C ALA A 22 -9.58 15.03 -15.98
N ARG A 23 -8.36 14.52 -16.16
CA ARG A 23 -8.11 13.12 -16.55
C ARG A 23 -8.60 12.13 -15.49
N HIS A 24 -8.40 12.44 -14.21
CA HIS A 24 -8.83 11.58 -13.10
C HIS A 24 -10.29 11.80 -12.68
N GLY A 25 -10.99 12.80 -13.24
CA GLY A 25 -12.37 13.11 -12.89
C GLY A 25 -12.51 13.74 -11.51
N HIS A 26 -11.52 14.52 -11.10
CA HIS A 26 -11.45 15.18 -9.80
C HIS A 26 -11.37 16.69 -9.94
N SER A 27 -11.66 17.41 -8.86
CA SER A 27 -11.34 18.84 -8.80
C SER A 27 -9.83 19.01 -8.68
N MET A 28 -9.30 20.17 -9.11
CA MET A 28 -7.88 20.47 -8.95
C MET A 28 -7.43 20.36 -7.48
N GLU A 29 -8.28 20.77 -6.52
CA GLU A 29 -7.98 20.66 -5.09
C GLU A 29 -7.84 19.20 -4.64
N GLU A 30 -8.74 18.32 -5.09
CA GLU A 30 -8.65 16.90 -4.74
C GLU A 30 -7.43 16.25 -5.38
N GLU A 31 -7.10 16.60 -6.62
CA GLU A 31 -5.89 16.13 -7.30
C GLU A 31 -4.63 16.52 -6.52
N VAL A 32 -4.52 17.79 -6.08
CA VAL A 32 -3.41 18.25 -5.23
C VAL A 32 -3.36 17.46 -3.92
N ARG A 33 -4.51 17.20 -3.30
CA ARG A 33 -4.59 16.42 -2.06
C ARG A 33 -4.14 14.96 -2.27
N LEU A 34 -4.45 14.35 -3.41
CA LEU A 34 -4.02 13.00 -3.77
C LEU A 34 -2.51 12.95 -4.02
N ILE A 35 -1.99 13.91 -4.79
CA ILE A 35 -0.54 14.03 -5.06
C ILE A 35 0.23 14.19 -3.75
N LEU A 36 -0.20 15.11 -2.87
CA LEU A 36 0.44 15.31 -1.57
C LEU A 36 0.34 14.07 -0.68
N ARG A 37 -0.80 13.37 -0.67
CA ARG A 37 -0.94 12.08 0.05
C ARG A 37 0.00 11.02 -0.49
N GLY A 38 0.17 10.91 -1.80
CA GLY A 38 1.08 9.94 -2.42
C GLY A 38 2.55 10.29 -2.21
N ALA A 39 2.89 11.59 -2.19
CA ALA A 39 4.26 12.07 -2.02
C ALA A 39 4.72 12.06 -0.56
N LEU A 40 3.83 12.39 0.38
CA LEU A 40 4.13 12.50 1.81
C LEU A 40 3.65 11.31 2.64
N GLY A 41 2.74 10.49 2.10
CA GLY A 41 2.43 9.22 2.69
C GLY A 41 3.71 8.42 2.79
N GLU A 42 4.00 7.85 3.97
CA GLU A 42 4.96 6.77 4.05
C GLU A 42 4.53 5.78 2.97
N LYS A 43 5.40 5.56 1.97
CA LYS A 43 5.33 4.31 1.24
C LYS A 43 5.45 3.28 2.35
N GLU A 44 4.32 2.70 2.77
CA GLU A 44 4.34 1.38 3.37
C GLU A 44 5.03 0.55 2.30
N ALA A 45 6.36 0.45 2.42
CA ALA A 45 7.17 -0.39 1.56
C ALA A 45 6.40 -1.69 1.52
N PRO A 46 6.04 -2.22 0.33
CA PRO A 46 5.09 -3.31 0.21
C PRO A 46 5.56 -4.36 1.19
N SER A 47 4.84 -4.48 2.31
CA SER A 47 5.39 -5.22 3.43
C SER A 47 5.54 -6.61 2.88
N ASN A 48 6.80 -7.07 2.86
CA ASN A 48 7.12 -8.36 2.29
C ASN A 48 6.11 -9.37 2.84
N ILE A 49 5.65 -10.30 1.99
CA ILE A 49 4.54 -11.19 2.35
C ILE A 49 4.74 -11.80 3.74
N GLY A 50 5.99 -12.10 4.11
CA GLY A 50 6.40 -12.50 5.46
C GLY A 50 6.00 -11.54 6.59
N SER A 51 6.28 -10.24 6.47
CA SER A 51 5.87 -9.24 7.48
C SER A 51 4.36 -9.11 7.60
N ARG A 52 3.62 -9.23 6.48
CA ARG A 52 2.15 -9.21 6.50
C ARG A 52 1.55 -10.41 7.20
N ILE A 53 2.09 -11.61 6.92
CA ILE A 53 1.69 -12.84 7.59
C ILE A 53 2.00 -12.70 9.09
N ARG A 54 3.23 -12.32 9.45
CA ARG A 54 3.64 -12.16 10.85
C ARG A 54 2.75 -11.17 11.60
N GLY A 55 2.40 -10.03 11.00
CA GLY A 55 1.48 -9.06 11.59
C GLY A 55 0.10 -9.65 11.88
N ARG A 56 -0.50 -10.35 10.91
CA ARG A 56 -1.82 -10.98 11.07
C ARG A 56 -1.89 -12.00 12.20
N PHE A 57 -0.84 -12.78 12.40
CA PHE A 57 -0.80 -13.83 13.41
C PHE A 57 -0.18 -13.38 14.75
N SER A 58 0.37 -12.16 14.84
CA SER A 58 1.08 -11.67 16.04
C SER A 58 0.25 -11.67 17.33
N GLY A 59 -1.07 -11.53 17.23
CA GLY A 59 -2.01 -11.60 18.37
C GLY A 59 -2.77 -12.92 18.49
N VAL A 60 -2.47 -13.90 17.62
CA VAL A 60 -3.15 -15.22 17.56
C VAL A 60 -2.21 -16.33 18.06
N ILE A 61 -0.93 -16.03 18.32
CA ILE A 61 0.00 -16.97 18.92
C ILE A 61 -0.41 -17.19 20.38
N ASP A 62 -1.25 -18.19 20.58
CA ASP A 62 -1.56 -18.76 21.87
C ASP A 62 -0.60 -19.94 22.12
N SER A 63 -0.01 -20.00 23.32
CA SER A 63 0.75 -21.15 23.79
C SER A 63 -0.06 -22.46 23.81
N ALA A 64 -1.40 -22.37 23.78
CA ALA A 64 -2.29 -23.52 23.65
C ALA A 64 -2.38 -24.09 22.22
N PHE A 65 -1.73 -23.47 21.22
CA PHE A 65 -1.67 -24.02 19.87
C PHE A 65 -0.72 -25.22 19.83
N GLU A 66 -1.26 -26.42 20.05
CA GLU A 66 -0.53 -27.67 19.85
C GLU A 66 -0.29 -27.89 18.36
N THR A 67 0.99 -27.96 17.97
CA THR A 67 1.33 -28.30 16.59
C THR A 67 0.94 -29.76 16.34
N PRO A 68 0.09 -30.06 15.35
CA PRO A 68 -0.33 -31.42 15.09
C PRO A 68 0.88 -32.29 14.71
N SER A 69 0.91 -33.51 15.24
CA SER A 69 1.96 -34.47 14.89
C SER A 69 1.89 -34.80 13.40
N ARG A 70 2.97 -34.53 12.67
CA ARG A 70 3.09 -34.89 11.26
C ARG A 70 3.52 -36.36 11.18
N MET A 71 2.54 -37.26 11.08
CA MET A 71 2.76 -38.71 10.98
C MET A 71 3.06 -39.16 9.55
N ASP A 72 2.66 -38.37 8.56
CA ASP A 72 2.86 -38.70 7.15
C ASP A 72 4.24 -38.27 6.66
N GLY A 73 4.88 -39.17 5.90
CA GLY A 73 6.09 -38.85 5.17
C GLY A 73 5.86 -37.75 4.12
N PRO A 74 6.89 -36.99 3.75
CA PRO A 74 6.78 -35.99 2.69
C PRO A 74 6.30 -36.67 1.39
N ARG A 75 5.29 -36.08 0.74
CA ARG A 75 4.86 -36.53 -0.59
C ARG A 75 6.02 -36.34 -1.57
N PRO A 76 6.37 -37.34 -2.39
CA PRO A 76 7.38 -37.15 -3.44
C PRO A 76 6.90 -36.06 -4.41
N ALA A 77 7.83 -35.21 -4.84
CA ALA A 77 7.57 -34.24 -5.88
C ALA A 77 7.36 -34.98 -7.21
N ASP A 78 6.30 -34.61 -7.92
CA ASP A 78 6.05 -35.10 -9.27
C ASP A 78 6.82 -34.21 -10.25
N PHE A 79 7.75 -34.82 -10.98
CA PHE A 79 8.56 -34.17 -12.02
C PHE A 79 8.17 -34.63 -13.43
N SER A 80 7.06 -35.36 -13.57
CA SER A 80 6.53 -35.72 -14.89
C SER A 80 5.81 -34.51 -15.50
N GLY A 81 6.58 -33.71 -16.24
CA GLY A 81 6.10 -32.74 -17.22
C GLY A 81 6.22 -33.26 -18.65
#